data_AF-A0A9X6F6U4-F1
#
_entry.id   AF-A0A9X6F6U4-F1
#
_cell.length_a   1.000
_cell.length_b   1.000
_cell.length_c   1.000
_cell.angle_alpha   90.00
_cell.angle_beta   90.00
_cell.angle_gamma   90.00
#
_symmetry.space_group_name_H-M   'P 1'
#
loop_
_entity.id
_entity.type
_entity.pdbx_description
1 polymer ?
#
loop_
_entity_poly.entity_id
_entity_poly.type
_entity_poly.pdbx_seq_one_letter_code
_entity_poly.pdbx_strand_id
1 'polypeptide(L)'
;MKLYFKDTEIGEIRDIFAETPWMYGTIHLNDNSKPYQEYFREMVDEDSTFGFESIDPEFLDDENWSVFDENEEKYLGIGIPAIHIEDTTIAWRWR
;
A
#
# COMPACT_ATOMS: atom_id res chain seq x y z
N MET A 1 -1.44 10.13 -7.11
CA MET A 1 -0.74 8.87 -7.46
C MET A 1 -1.71 7.72 -7.30
N LYS A 2 -1.50 6.58 -7.94
CA LYS A 2 -2.38 5.41 -7.79
C LYS A 2 -1.58 4.22 -7.27
N LEU A 3 -2.09 3.55 -6.24
CA LEU A 3 -1.47 2.35 -5.68
C LEU A 3 -1.83 1.13 -6.51
N TYR A 4 -0.84 0.29 -6.80
CA TYR A 4 -1.00 -0.96 -7.51
C TYR A 4 -0.40 -2.13 -6.76
N PHE A 5 -1.09 -3.26 -6.83
CA PHE A 5 -0.54 -4.59 -6.58
C PHE A 5 -0.49 -5.34 -7.91
N LYS A 6 0.72 -5.59 -8.41
CA LYS A 6 0.96 -6.06 -9.79
C LYS A 6 0.21 -5.16 -10.78
N ASP A 7 -0.69 -5.73 -11.58
CA ASP A 7 -1.49 -5.01 -12.57
C ASP A 7 -2.83 -4.48 -12.04
N THR A 8 -3.11 -4.66 -10.73
CA THR A 8 -4.39 -4.29 -10.12
C THR A 8 -4.29 -2.95 -9.42
N GLU A 9 -5.05 -1.95 -9.88
CA GLU A 9 -5.20 -0.68 -9.16
C GLU A 9 -5.98 -0.93 -7.87
N ILE A 10 -5.38 -0.56 -6.74
CA ILE A 10 -5.95 -0.74 -5.38
C ILE A 10 -6.64 0.53 -4.90
N GLY A 11 -6.15 1.71 -5.31
CA GLY A 11 -6.73 2.98 -4.91
C GLY A 11 -5.91 4.20 -5.31
N GLU A 12 -6.45 5.38 -5.00
CA GLU A 12 -5.86 6.67 -5.31
C GLU A 12 -5.23 7.30 -4.05
N ILE A 13 -3.98 7.73 -4.14
CA ILE A 13 -3.24 8.45 -3.09
C ILE A 13 -3.23 9.95 -3.40
N ARG A 14 -3.66 10.73 -2.41
CA ARG A 14 -3.74 12.19 -2.41
C ARG A 14 -2.95 12.79 -1.24
N ASP A 15 -2.85 14.12 -1.24
CA ASP A 15 -2.22 14.91 -0.16
C ASP A 15 -0.82 14.39 0.23
N ILE A 16 -0.03 14.07 -0.80
CA ILE A 16 1.26 13.40 -0.64
C ILE A 16 2.28 14.35 -0.02
N PHE A 17 2.96 13.88 1.02
CA PHE A 17 4.09 14.57 1.62
C PHE A 17 5.23 13.59 1.95
N ALA A 18 6.44 14.12 2.11
CA ALA A 18 7.64 13.34 2.34
C ALA A 18 8.27 13.71 3.69
N GLU A 19 8.54 12.69 4.50
CA GLU A 19 9.48 12.77 5.63
C GLU A 19 10.53 11.68 5.42
N THR A 20 11.54 12.01 4.63
CA THR A 20 12.53 11.05 4.14
C THR A 20 13.08 10.16 5.27
N PRO A 21 13.09 8.83 5.12
CA PRO A 21 12.91 8.09 3.85
C PRO A 21 11.44 7.75 3.50
N TRP A 22 10.48 8.19 4.31
CA TRP A 22 9.07 7.82 4.16
C TRP A 22 8.31 8.84 3.31
N MET A 23 7.36 8.31 2.56
CA MET A 23 6.31 9.04 1.89
C MET A 23 5.00 8.73 2.59
N TYR A 24 4.12 9.73 2.66
CA TYR A 24 2.82 9.63 3.29
C TYR A 24 1.75 10.24 2.39
N GLY A 25 0.51 9.83 2.61
CA GLY A 25 -0.64 10.45 1.97
C GLY A 25 -1.95 9.88 2.48
N THR A 26 -3.03 10.36 1.86
CA THR A 26 -4.39 9.88 2.09
C THR A 26 -4.75 8.90 0.98
N ILE A 27 -5.12 7.66 1.31
CA ILE A 27 -5.52 6.63 0.35
C ILE A 27 -7.05 6.51 0.27
N HIS A 28 -7.58 6.58 -0.94
CA HIS A 28 -8.94 6.22 -1.27
C HIS A 28 -8.95 4.86 -1.98
N LEU A 29 -9.24 3.80 -1.22
CA LEU A 29 -9.32 2.45 -1.74
C LEU A 29 -10.50 2.28 -2.70
N ASN A 30 -10.29 1.56 -3.81
CA ASN A 30 -11.34 1.21 -4.77
C ASN A 30 -11.90 -0.21 -4.48
N ASP A 31 -12.84 -0.68 -5.29
CA ASP A 31 -13.48 -2.00 -5.11
C ASP A 31 -12.51 -3.18 -5.23
N ASN A 32 -11.42 -3.03 -5.97
CA ASN A 32 -10.40 -4.08 -6.11
C ASN A 32 -9.61 -4.28 -4.82
N SER A 33 -9.63 -3.31 -3.89
CA SER A 33 -8.94 -3.44 -2.59
C SER A 33 -9.52 -4.51 -1.67
N LYS A 34 -10.76 -4.96 -1.88
CA LYS A 34 -11.49 -5.85 -0.94
C LYS A 34 -10.72 -7.11 -0.53
N PRO A 35 -10.05 -7.85 -1.44
CA PRO A 35 -9.27 -9.03 -1.07
C PRO A 35 -8.04 -8.73 -0.21
N TYR A 36 -7.57 -7.48 -0.18
CA TYR A 36 -6.36 -7.05 0.53
C TYR A 36 -6.67 -6.41 1.89
N GLN A 37 -7.94 -6.09 2.19
CA GLN A 37 -8.28 -5.31 3.37
C GLN A 37 -7.99 -6.03 4.69
N GLU A 38 -8.14 -7.35 4.74
CA GLU A 38 -7.74 -8.13 5.92
C GLU A 38 -6.23 -8.00 6.13
N TYR A 39 -5.44 -8.26 5.08
CA TYR A 39 -3.99 -8.07 5.11
C TYR A 39 -3.57 -6.68 5.58
N PHE A 40 -4.20 -5.61 5.07
CA PHE A 40 -3.87 -4.25 5.49
C PHE A 40 -4.12 -4.01 6.99
N ARG A 41 -5.22 -4.53 7.55
CA ARG A 41 -5.51 -4.40 8.99
C ARG A 41 -4.48 -5.16 9.82
N GLU A 42 -4.19 -6.40 9.44
CA GLU A 42 -3.25 -7.24 10.18
C GLU A 42 -1.82 -6.71 10.14
N MET A 43 -1.40 -6.08 9.04
CA MET A 43 -0.05 -5.52 8.89
C MET A 43 0.23 -4.31 9.78
N VAL A 44 -0.80 -3.59 10.22
CA VAL A 44 -0.66 -2.38 11.05
C VAL A 44 -1.12 -2.58 12.49
N ASP A 45 -1.66 -3.76 12.82
CA ASP A 45 -2.09 -4.11 14.17
C ASP A 45 -0.92 -4.74 14.95
N GLU A 46 -0.33 -3.96 15.87
CA GLU A 46 0.77 -4.40 16.72
C GLU A 46 0.36 -5.46 17.76
N ASP A 47 -0.94 -5.54 18.10
CA ASP A 47 -1.49 -6.51 19.04
C ASP A 47 -1.96 -7.79 18.34
N SER A 48 -1.89 -7.83 17.01
CA SER A 48 -2.37 -8.97 16.23
C SER A 48 -1.59 -10.25 16.56
N THR A 49 -2.34 -11.32 16.79
CA THR A 49 -1.80 -12.69 16.90
C THR A 49 -1.74 -13.39 15.54
N PHE A 50 -2.03 -12.68 14.45
CA PHE A 50 -2.09 -13.24 13.11
C PHE A 50 -0.73 -13.80 12.71
N GLY A 51 -0.70 -15.07 12.33
CA GLY A 51 0.52 -15.73 11.94
C GLY A 51 0.96 -15.23 10.57
N PHE A 52 2.21 -14.78 10.44
CA PHE A 52 2.80 -14.50 9.12
C PHE A 52 2.64 -15.67 8.12
N GLU A 53 2.50 -16.90 8.63
CA GLU A 53 2.26 -18.12 7.85
C GLU A 53 0.90 -18.16 7.13
N SER A 54 -0.09 -17.35 7.54
CA SER A 54 -1.39 -17.26 6.87
C SER A 54 -1.50 -16.11 5.86
N ILE A 55 -0.46 -15.27 5.74
CA ILE A 55 -0.42 -14.20 4.74
C ILE A 55 0.00 -14.81 3.40
N ASP A 56 -0.68 -14.41 2.32
CA ASP A 56 -0.24 -14.75 0.97
C ASP A 56 1.19 -14.22 0.75
N PRO A 57 2.19 -15.09 0.46
CA PRO A 57 3.56 -14.65 0.25
C PRO A 57 3.71 -13.59 -0.83
N GLU A 58 2.80 -13.52 -1.80
CA GLU A 58 2.83 -12.50 -2.83
C GLU A 58 2.62 -11.09 -2.27
N PHE A 59 1.87 -10.94 -1.16
CA PHE A 59 1.67 -9.65 -0.51
C PHE A 59 2.94 -9.16 0.21
N LEU A 60 3.82 -10.09 0.59
CA LEU A 60 5.09 -9.81 1.28
C LEU A 60 6.26 -9.58 0.33
N ASP A 61 6.06 -9.78 -0.98
CA ASP A 61 7.05 -9.49 -2.01
C ASP A 61 6.91 -8.04 -2.46
N ASP A 62 7.90 -7.21 -2.14
CA ASP A 62 7.89 -5.78 -2.45
C ASP A 62 7.98 -5.52 -3.97
N GLU A 63 8.47 -6.46 -4.77
CA GLU A 63 8.46 -6.35 -6.23
C GLU A 63 7.03 -6.28 -6.81
N ASN A 64 6.02 -6.76 -6.07
CA ASN A 64 4.62 -6.69 -6.49
C ASN A 64 3.95 -5.35 -6.20
N TRP A 65 4.59 -4.44 -5.45
CA TRP A 65 3.99 -3.16 -5.08
C TRP A 65 4.58 -2.01 -5.89
N SER A 66 3.69 -1.17 -6.41
CA SER A 66 4.09 0.02 -7.15
C SER A 66 3.08 1.16 -7.00
N VAL A 67 3.51 2.37 -7.32
CA VAL A 67 2.62 3.50 -7.55
C VAL A 67 2.75 3.98 -8.99
N PHE A 68 1.63 4.33 -9.61
CA PHE A 68 1.63 5.04 -10.87
C PHE A 68 1.63 6.55 -10.59
N ASP A 69 2.67 7.24 -11.09
CA ASP A 69 2.73 8.69 -11.10
C ASP A 69 2.11 9.20 -12.40
N GLU A 70 0.96 9.84 -12.27
CA GLU A 70 0.20 10.39 -13.40
C GLU A 70 0.90 11.59 -14.05
N ASN A 71 1.77 12.31 -13.33
CA ASN A 71 2.50 13.45 -13.90
C ASN A 71 3.67 12.99 -14.77
N GLU A 72 4.31 11.89 -14.38
CA GLU A 72 5.47 11.32 -15.07
C GLU A 72 5.10 10.15 -15.99
N GLU A 73 3.83 9.76 -16.02
CA GLU A 73 3.27 8.63 -16.78
C GLU A 73 4.06 7.32 -16.61
N LYS A 74 4.47 7.01 -15.37
CA LYS A 74 5.32 5.86 -15.08
C LYS A 74 4.94 5.14 -13.79
N TYR A 75 5.25 3.84 -13.76
CA TYR A 75 5.20 3.04 -12.55
C TYR A 75 6.51 3.19 -11.77
N LEU A 76 6.39 3.34 -10.46
CA LEU A 76 7.49 3.45 -9.51
C LEU A 76 7.37 2.33 -8.48
N GLY A 77 8.44 1.54 -8.35
CA GLY A 77 8.51 0.49 -7.33
C GLY A 77 8.53 1.07 -5.93
N ILE A 78 7.77 0.47 -5.03
CA ILE A 78 7.73 0.84 -3.62
C ILE A 78 7.97 -0.39 -2.75
N GLY A 79 8.40 -0.16 -1.51
CA GLY A 79 8.28 -1.20 -0.48
C GLY A 79 6.81 -1.49 -0.16
N ILE A 80 6.57 -2.53 0.64
CA ILE A 80 5.24 -2.87 1.14
C ILE A 80 4.60 -1.63 1.80
N PRO A 81 3.42 -1.18 1.34
CA PRO A 81 2.75 -0.01 1.91
C PRO A 81 2.11 -0.36 3.25
N ALA A 82 2.25 0.53 4.24
CA ALA A 82 1.47 0.48 5.47
C ALA A 82 0.17 1.27 5.25
N ILE A 83 -0.98 0.60 5.33
CA ILE A 83 -2.29 1.22 5.08
C ILE A 83 -3.14 1.11 6.34
N HIS A 84 -3.42 2.24 6.96
CA HIS A 84 -4.39 2.37 8.03
C HIS A 84 -5.75 2.71 7.40
N ILE A 85 -6.56 1.68 7.09
CA ILE A 85 -7.85 1.84 6.40
C ILE A 85 -8.77 2.80 7.18
N GLU A 86 -8.73 2.72 8.51
CA GLU A 86 -9.69 3.38 9.40
C GLU A 86 -9.48 4.90 9.43
N ASP A 87 -8.23 5.33 9.25
CA ASP A 87 -7.84 6.74 9.16
C ASP A 87 -7.45 7.16 7.74
N THR A 88 -7.71 6.29 6.74
CA THR A 88 -7.39 6.48 5.32
C THR A 88 -5.93 6.88 5.05
N THR A 89 -5.01 6.48 5.92
CA THR A 89 -3.61 6.89 5.84
C THR A 89 -2.77 5.80 5.19
N ILE A 90 -1.86 6.20 4.31
CA ILE A 90 -0.86 5.31 3.71
C ILE A 90 0.55 5.86 3.93
N ALA A 91 1.48 4.96 4.24
CA ALA A 91 2.91 5.23 4.28
C ALA A 91 3.68 4.23 3.42
N TRP A 92 4.68 4.69 2.68
CA TRP A 92 5.52 3.82 1.87
C TRP A 92 6.95 4.37 1.73
N ARG A 93 7.84 3.55 1.19
CA ARG A 93 9.21 3.93 0.82
C ARG A 93 9.45 3.61 -0.64
N TRP A 94 10.28 4.40 -1.29
CA TRP A 94 10.82 4.07 -2.61
C TRP A 94 11.75 2.86 -2.50
N ARG A 95 11.72 2.00 -3.53
CA ARG A 95 12.67 0.89 -3.70
C ARG A 95 13.90 1.36 -4.46
#